data_AF-A0A9D6SUB1-F1
#
_entry.id   AF-A0A9D6SUB1-F1
#
_cell.length_a   1.000
_cell.length_b   1.000
_cell.length_c   1.000
_cell.angle_alpha   90.00
_cell.angle_beta   90.00
_cell.angle_gamma   90.00
#
_symmetry.space_group_name_H-M   'P 1'
#
loop_
_entity.id
_entity.type
_entity.pdbx_description
1 polymer ?
#
loop_
_entity_poly.entity_id
_entity_poly.type
_entity_poly.pdbx_seq_one_letter_code
_entity_poly.pdbx_strand_id
1 'polypeptide(L)'
;MAWDDKGFREELDRLGEREVRAILARGDQWANLENRRNTANDWLRAKEEERSSAAAARKEVREEESLSISRRALANSERATRISIIAILLSGVVAIVEVIKWLSK
;
A
#
# COMPACT_ATOMS: atom_id res chain seq x y z
N MET A 1 -1.35 32.76 31.51
CA MET A 1 -1.84 31.44 31.91
C MET A 1 -0.70 30.46 31.68
N ALA A 2 -0.05 29.95 32.74
CA ALA A 2 1.05 29.00 32.60
C ALA A 2 0.45 27.60 32.53
N TRP A 3 0.37 27.04 31.32
CA TRP A 3 0.00 25.63 31.17
C TRP A 3 1.17 24.74 31.57
N ASP A 4 0.90 23.55 32.07
CA ASP A 4 1.91 22.51 32.14
C ASP A 4 2.15 21.92 30.73
N ASP A 5 3.09 20.98 30.62
CA ASP A 5 3.47 20.42 29.32
C ASP A 5 2.41 19.46 28.76
N LYS A 6 1.65 18.83 29.65
CA LYS A 6 0.53 17.95 29.31
C LYS A 6 -0.68 18.75 28.81
N GLY A 7 -1.11 19.79 29.53
CA GLY A 7 -2.21 20.65 29.13
C GLY A 7 -1.94 21.40 27.83
N PHE A 8 -0.66 21.71 27.55
CA PHE A 8 -0.29 22.26 26.25
C PHE A 8 -0.43 21.24 25.11
N ARG A 9 -0.07 19.98 25.32
CA ARG A 9 -0.30 18.92 24.31
C ARG A 9 -1.78 18.68 24.05
N GLU A 10 -2.61 18.69 25.09
CA GLU A 10 -4.07 18.60 24.96
C GLU A 10 -4.65 19.79 24.16
N GLU A 11 -4.08 20.99 24.34
CA GLU A 11 -4.43 22.13 23.49
C GLU A 11 -4.04 21.90 22.02
N LEU A 12 -2.83 21.40 21.76
CA LEU A 12 -2.39 21.11 20.38
C LEU A 12 -3.33 20.11 19.70
N ASP A 13 -3.78 19.09 20.45
CA ASP A 13 -4.79 18.13 19.98
C ASP A 13 -6.13 18.82 19.70
N ARG A 14 -6.56 19.76 20.55
CA ARG A 14 -7.79 20.53 20.36
C ARG A 14 -7.73 21.45 19.12
N LEU A 15 -6.60 22.12 18.90
CA LEU A 15 -6.39 23.02 17.77
C LEU A 15 -6.24 22.26 16.45
N GLY A 16 -5.61 21.09 16.49
CA GLY A 16 -5.36 20.26 15.31
C GLY A 16 -4.17 20.72 14.45
N GLU A 17 -3.65 19.81 13.63
CA GLU A 17 -2.36 20.00 12.91
C GLU A 17 -2.32 21.26 12.04
N ARG A 18 -3.43 21.60 11.37
CA ARG A 18 -3.49 22.74 10.45
C ARG A 18 -3.34 24.06 11.20
N GLU A 19 -4.05 24.20 12.31
CA GLU A 19 -4.03 25.44 13.10
C GLU A 19 -2.70 25.59 13.83
N VAL A 20 -2.17 24.50 14.39
CA VAL A 20 -0.83 24.47 15.02
C VAL A 20 0.25 24.92 14.03
N ARG A 21 0.23 24.43 12.78
CA ARG A 21 1.17 24.89 11.73
C ARG A 21 0.96 26.35 11.36
N ALA A 22 -0.29 26.83 11.31
CA ALA A 22 -0.58 28.22 11.01
C ALA A 22 -0.08 29.16 12.12
N ILE A 23 -0.25 28.80 13.39
CA ILE A 23 0.24 29.55 14.54
C ILE A 23 1.77 29.61 14.54
N LEU A 24 2.44 28.47 14.27
CA LEU A 24 3.89 28.41 14.14
C LEU A 24 4.41 29.28 12.99
N ALA A 25 3.73 29.30 11.84
CA ALA A 25 4.12 30.10 10.68
C ALA A 25 3.91 31.60 10.89
N ARG A 26 2.84 31.98 11.62
CA ARG A 26 2.57 33.38 11.97
C ARG A 26 3.48 33.90 13.08
N GLY A 27 4.11 33.01 13.85
CA GLY A 27 4.93 33.39 15.00
C GLY A 27 4.09 34.08 16.07
N ASP A 28 2.86 33.66 16.29
CA ASP A 28 1.94 34.31 17.22
C ASP A 28 1.72 33.48 18.50
N GLN A 29 1.17 34.11 19.54
CA GLN A 29 0.86 33.52 20.84
C GLN A 29 2.08 32.84 21.50
N TRP A 30 2.10 31.51 21.50
CA TRP A 30 3.13 30.67 22.10
C TRP A 30 4.22 30.25 21.10
N ALA A 31 4.07 30.56 19.81
CA ALA A 31 5.02 30.15 18.77
C ALA A 31 6.42 30.79 18.92
N ASN A 32 6.50 31.95 19.58
CA ASN A 32 7.77 32.63 19.87
C ASN A 32 8.47 32.13 21.14
N LEU A 33 7.78 31.31 21.96
CA LEU A 33 8.38 30.69 23.12
C LEU A 33 9.09 29.41 22.68
N GLU A 34 10.42 29.42 22.73
CA GLU A 34 11.26 28.31 22.25
C GLU A 34 10.81 26.94 22.76
N ASN A 35 10.55 26.82 24.08
CA ASN A 35 10.05 25.57 24.66
C ASN A 35 8.72 25.12 24.04
N ARG A 36 7.75 26.04 23.85
CA ARG A 36 6.44 25.69 23.29
C ARG A 36 6.51 25.37 21.82
N ARG A 37 7.36 26.09 21.08
CA ARG A 37 7.66 25.80 19.68
C ARG A 37 8.27 24.41 19.52
N ASN A 38 9.21 24.04 20.38
CA ASN A 38 9.82 22.71 20.38
C ASN A 38 8.77 21.63 20.68
N THR A 39 7.97 21.79 21.74
CA THR A 39 6.90 20.84 22.07
C THR A 39 5.87 20.70 20.94
N ALA A 40 5.51 21.79 20.26
CA ALA A 40 4.59 21.75 19.13
C ALA A 40 5.19 21.05 17.89
N ASN A 41 6.47 21.27 17.61
CA ASN A 41 7.18 20.56 16.54
C ASN A 41 7.32 19.06 16.84
N ASP A 42 7.63 18.70 18.07
CA ASP A 42 7.70 17.30 18.51
C ASP A 42 6.34 16.61 18.38
N TRP A 43 5.27 17.31 18.76
CA TRP A 43 3.91 16.82 18.57
C TRP A 43 3.55 16.64 17.09
N LEU A 44 3.89 17.60 16.23
CA LEU A 44 3.69 17.48 14.77
C LEU A 44 4.48 16.31 14.17
N ARG A 45 5.70 16.09 14.66
CA ARG A 45 6.56 14.98 14.23
C ARG A 45 5.96 13.64 14.64
N ALA A 46 5.47 13.51 15.87
CA ALA A 46 4.79 12.30 16.33
C ALA A 46 3.56 11.97 15.45
N LYS A 47 2.77 12.97 15.07
CA LYS A 47 1.63 12.79 14.14
C LYS A 47 2.05 12.33 12.75
N GLU A 48 3.17 12.86 12.23
CA GLU A 48 3.71 12.39 10.94
C GLU A 48 4.25 10.96 11.03
N GLU A 49 4.89 10.58 12.13
CA GLU A 49 5.37 9.22 12.39
C GLU A 49 4.21 8.22 12.53
N GLU A 50 3.10 8.59 13.18
CA GLU A 50 1.86 7.80 13.21
C GLU A 50 1.29 7.60 11.79
N ARG A 51 1.30 8.65 10.95
CA ARG A 51 0.84 8.55 9.56
C ARG A 51 1.77 7.70 8.70
N SER A 52 3.09 7.83 8.87
CA SER A 52 4.08 7.08 8.09
C SER A 52 4.07 5.59 8.44
N SER A 53 3.95 5.25 9.73
CA SER A 53 3.82 3.86 10.19
C SER A 53 2.52 3.21 9.70
N ALA A 54 1.39 3.94 9.74
CA ALA A 54 0.13 3.46 9.16
C ALA A 54 0.23 3.28 7.63
N ALA A 55 0.95 4.14 6.93
CA ALA A 55 1.19 4.01 5.49
C ALA A 55 2.14 2.85 5.16
N ALA A 56 3.18 2.64 5.96
CA ALA A 56 4.11 1.53 5.82
C ALA A 56 3.42 0.18 6.02
N ALA A 57 2.59 0.05 7.07
CA ALA A 57 1.79 -1.15 7.31
C ALA A 57 0.83 -1.46 6.13
N ARG A 58 0.20 -0.43 5.54
CA ARG A 58 -0.65 -0.59 4.35
C ARG A 58 0.15 -0.99 3.11
N LYS A 59 1.40 -0.55 3.00
CA LYS A 59 2.28 -0.88 1.86
C LYS A 59 2.73 -2.34 1.92
N GLU A 60 3.10 -2.82 3.10
CA GLU A 60 3.49 -4.21 3.34
C GLU A 60 2.36 -5.19 2.98
N VAL A 61 1.13 -4.91 3.43
CA VAL A 61 -0.06 -5.70 3.07
C VAL A 61 -0.29 -5.74 1.55
N ARG A 62 -0.10 -4.60 0.87
CA ARG A 62 -0.29 -4.51 -0.59
C ARG A 62 0.78 -5.27 -1.37
N GLU A 63 2.02 -5.30 -0.87
CA GLU A 63 3.11 -6.07 -1.49
C GLU A 63 2.87 -7.58 -1.36
N GLU A 64 2.40 -8.04 -0.20
CA GLU A 64 2.03 -9.45 0.00
C GLU A 64 0.85 -9.87 -0.90
N GLU A 65 -0.19 -9.03 -1.00
CA GLU A 65 -1.33 -9.28 -1.90
C GLU A 65 -0.88 -9.37 -3.37
N SER A 66 -0.03 -8.43 -3.82
CA SER A 66 0.49 -8.41 -5.19
C SER A 66 1.33 -9.65 -5.52
N LEU A 67 2.19 -10.08 -4.59
CA LEU A 67 2.97 -11.31 -4.74
C LEU A 67 2.06 -12.55 -4.80
N SER A 68 1.00 -12.60 -4.00
CA SER A 68 0.03 -13.70 -4.02
C SER A 68 -0.74 -13.79 -5.34
N ILE A 69 -1.15 -12.64 -5.90
CA ILE A 69 -1.81 -12.56 -7.21
C ILE A 69 -0.86 -13.02 -8.32
N SER A 70 0.38 -12.54 -8.30
CA SER A 70 1.40 -12.90 -9.30
C SER A 70 1.69 -14.41 -9.30
N ARG A 71 1.79 -15.03 -8.11
CA ARG A 71 1.97 -16.49 -7.99
C ARG A 71 0.76 -17.27 -8.52
N ARG A 72 -0.46 -16.82 -8.22
CA ARG A 72 -1.69 -17.46 -8.73
C ARG A 72 -1.82 -17.33 -10.25
N ALA A 73 -1.48 -16.17 -10.79
CA ALA A 73 -1.48 -15.93 -12.23
C ALA A 73 -0.48 -16.84 -12.96
N LEU A 74 0.74 -16.99 -12.43
CA LEU A 74 1.75 -17.90 -12.98
C LEU A 74 1.27 -19.36 -12.96
N ALA A 75 0.72 -19.82 -11.84
CA ALA A 75 0.19 -21.19 -11.73
C ALA A 75 -0.97 -21.45 -12.70
N ASN A 76 -1.83 -20.46 -12.92
CA ASN A 76 -2.92 -20.57 -13.89
C ASN A 76 -2.39 -20.57 -15.34
N SER A 77 -1.39 -19.74 -15.62
CA SER A 77 -0.72 -19.70 -16.93
C SER A 77 -0.05 -21.04 -17.25
N GLU A 78 0.65 -21.66 -16.29
CA GLU A 78 1.28 -22.98 -16.49
C GLU A 78 0.24 -24.07 -16.78
N ARG A 79 -0.90 -24.06 -16.10
CA ARG A 79 -2.01 -24.98 -16.36
C ARG A 79 -2.59 -24.76 -17.75
N ALA A 80 -2.83 -23.50 -18.15
CA ALA A 80 -3.31 -23.17 -19.47
C ALA A 80 -2.35 -23.65 -20.57
N THR A 81 -1.04 -23.42 -20.39
CA THR A 81 -0.01 -23.93 -21.32
C THR A 81 -0.04 -25.45 -21.44
N ARG A 82 -0.15 -26.19 -20.33
CA ARG A 82 -0.27 -27.66 -20.39
C ARG A 82 -1.52 -28.12 -21.15
N ILE A 83 -2.66 -27.49 -20.89
CA ILE A 83 -3.92 -27.82 -21.58
C ILE A 83 -3.78 -27.56 -23.09
N SER A 84 -3.19 -26.42 -23.47
CA SER A 84 -2.95 -26.09 -24.87
C SER A 84 -2.04 -27.10 -25.56
N ILE A 85 -0.97 -27.56 -24.90
CA ILE A 85 -0.08 -28.60 -25.45
C ILE A 85 -0.86 -29.91 -25.69
N ILE A 86 -1.67 -30.34 -24.72
CA ILE A 86 -2.49 -31.55 -24.86
C ILE A 86 -3.49 -31.40 -26.02
N ALA A 87 -4.14 -30.24 -26.15
CA ALA A 87 -5.09 -29.98 -27.22
C ALA A 87 -4.42 -30.02 -28.61
N ILE A 88 -3.21 -29.46 -28.74
CA ILE A 88 -2.44 -29.50 -29.98
C ILE A 88 -2.09 -30.95 -30.36
N LEU A 89 -1.63 -31.75 -29.40
CA LEU A 89 -1.30 -33.17 -29.64
C LEU A 89 -2.53 -33.97 -30.08
N LEU A 90 -3.66 -33.79 -29.40
CA LEU A 90 -4.92 -34.47 -29.75
C LEU A 90 -5.42 -34.06 -31.15
N SER A 91 -5.35 -32.77 -31.48
CA SER A 91 -5.71 -32.26 -32.81
C SER A 91 -4.85 -32.90 -33.91
N GLY A 92 -3.54 -33.01 -33.69
CA GLY A 92 -2.63 -33.69 -34.62
C GLY A 92 -2.99 -35.16 -34.84
N VAL A 93 -3.33 -35.89 -33.78
CA VAL A 93 -3.76 -37.31 -33.89
C VAL A 93 -5.04 -37.44 -34.70
N VAL A 94 -6.05 -36.58 -34.44
CA VAL A 94 -7.31 -36.60 -35.19
C VAL A 94 -7.07 -36.32 -36.67
N ALA A 95 -6.25 -35.33 -36.99
CA ALA A 95 -5.90 -35.01 -38.36
C ALA A 95 -5.25 -36.19 -39.09
N ILE A 96 -4.32 -36.90 -38.44
CA ILE A 96 -3.66 -38.08 -39.01
C ILE A 96 -4.66 -39.22 -39.24
N VAL A 97 -5.53 -39.50 -38.27
CA VAL A 97 -6.56 -40.55 -38.40
C VAL A 97 -7.49 -40.26 -39.57
N GLU A 98 -7.89 -39.01 -39.75
CA GLU A 98 -8.77 -38.61 -40.85
C GLU A 98 -8.09 -38.79 -42.21
N VAL A 99 -6.81 -38.44 -42.32
CA VAL A 99 -6.01 -38.67 -43.54
C VAL A 99 -5.88 -40.16 -43.85
N ILE A 100 -5.62 -41.01 -42.85
CA ILE A 100 -5.53 -42.46 -43.03
C ILE A 100 -6.88 -43.03 -43.51
N LYS A 101 -8.00 -42.59 -42.90
CA LYS A 101 -9.35 -43.01 -43.34
C LYS A 101 -9.62 -42.61 -44.78
N TRP A 102 -9.20 -41.41 -45.18
CA TRP A 102 -9.37 -40.94 -46.56
C TRP A 102 -8.56 -41.78 -47.56
N LEU A 103 -7.31 -42.14 -47.22
CA LEU A 103 -6.44 -42.97 -48.09
C LEU A 103 -6.85 -44.45 -48.14
N SER A 104 -7.51 -44.96 -47.11
CA SER A 104 -7.98 -46.35 -47.04
C SER A 104 -9.32 -46.57 -47.78
N LYS A 105 -9.87 -45.52 -48.40
CA LYS A 105 -11.14 -45.54 -49.12
C LYS A 105 -10.90 -45.55 -50.63
#